data_AF-Q87GE7-F1
#
_entry.id   AF-Q87GE7-F1
#
_cell.length_a   1.000
_cell.length_b   1.000
_cell.length_c   1.000
_cell.angle_alpha   90.00
_cell.angle_beta   90.00
_cell.angle_gamma   90.00
#
_symmetry.space_group_name_H-M   'P 1'
#
loop_
_entity.id
_entity.type
_entity.pdbx_description
1 polymer ?
#
loop_
_entity_poly.entity_id
_entity_poly.type
_entity_poly.pdbx_seq_one_letter_code
_entity_poly.pdbx_strand_id
1 'polypeptide(L)'
;MGLSTTVNITKPNLEIKAITHTSKRFNFEFLKLGKSYNVHHLEQRQREREYQMIEQACIYDRRDISRQLPHINIRTTPAASSPTPNEIAILVLSQLGSRSAYCEEGVLSIKGSTLQAAIAVNKDKQEIILVLNRNKKAAGLKSWLNKATKSQSDYLYASNISQELVKVRNTYFSNYAITITGEHKESKLINYVLTSAKKVNG
;
A
#
# COMPACT_ATOMS: atom_id res chain seq x y z
N MET A 1 -25.16 -4.32 42.61
CA MET A 1 -23.82 -4.71 42.11
C MET A 1 -23.93 -4.89 40.61
N GLY A 2 -23.56 -3.87 39.83
CA GLY A 2 -23.59 -3.94 38.36
C GLY A 2 -22.23 -4.42 37.86
N LEU A 3 -22.20 -5.57 37.18
CA LEU A 3 -21.02 -6.09 36.50
C LEU A 3 -20.62 -5.10 35.41
N SER A 4 -19.61 -4.29 35.68
CA SER A 4 -18.89 -3.53 34.67
C SER A 4 -18.10 -4.53 33.83
N THR A 5 -18.64 -4.90 32.68
CA THR A 5 -17.88 -5.58 31.63
C THR A 5 -16.85 -4.60 31.11
N THR A 6 -15.66 -4.64 31.70
CA THR A 6 -14.45 -4.08 31.08
C THR A 6 -14.23 -4.83 29.77
N VAL A 7 -14.75 -4.25 28.69
CA VAL A 7 -14.31 -4.61 27.33
C VAL A 7 -12.82 -4.32 27.32
N ASN A 8 -12.03 -5.39 27.31
CA ASN A 8 -10.60 -5.33 27.07
C ASN A 8 -10.44 -4.76 25.66
N ILE A 9 -10.30 -3.44 25.55
CA ILE A 9 -9.89 -2.77 24.33
C ILE A 9 -8.43 -3.17 24.16
N THR A 10 -8.21 -4.34 23.59
CA THR A 10 -6.93 -4.73 22.99
C THR A 10 -6.49 -3.53 22.16
N LYS A 11 -5.27 -3.05 22.42
CA LYS A 11 -4.71 -1.86 21.78
C LYS A 11 -5.08 -1.86 20.28
N PRO A 12 -5.60 -0.75 19.73
CA PRO A 12 -5.83 -0.65 18.30
C PRO A 12 -4.55 -1.09 17.57
N ASN A 13 -4.72 -1.80 16.45
CA ASN A 13 -3.62 -2.43 15.74
C ASN A 13 -2.70 -1.35 15.13
N LEU A 14 -1.74 -0.86 15.92
CA LEU A 14 -0.77 0.16 15.53
C LEU A 14 0.32 -0.39 14.60
N GLU A 15 0.19 -1.63 14.15
CA GLU A 15 1.16 -2.34 13.33
C GLU A 15 1.44 -1.58 12.03
N ILE A 16 2.73 -1.31 11.78
CA ILE A 16 3.23 -0.90 10.48
C ILE A 16 4.10 -2.04 9.96
N LYS A 17 3.67 -2.69 8.88
CA LYS A 17 4.36 -3.82 8.27
C LYS A 17 4.55 -3.62 6.77
N ALA A 18 5.33 -4.51 6.16
CA ALA A 18 5.49 -4.56 4.72
C ALA A 18 5.30 -5.98 4.19
N ILE A 19 4.70 -6.09 3.01
CA ILE A 19 4.46 -7.35 2.30
C ILE A 19 4.84 -7.16 0.84
N THR A 20 5.83 -7.90 0.37
CA THR A 20 6.19 -7.96 -1.06
C THR A 20 5.49 -9.12 -1.74
N HIS A 21 5.06 -8.96 -2.99
CA HIS A 21 4.44 -10.02 -3.78
C HIS A 21 5.13 -10.20 -5.14
N THR A 22 4.94 -11.35 -5.81
CA THR A 22 5.58 -11.61 -7.11
C THR A 22 4.61 -11.35 -8.27
N SER A 23 5.11 -10.86 -9.41
CA SER A 23 4.29 -10.55 -10.60
C SER A 23 3.97 -11.74 -11.49
N LYS A 24 4.67 -12.87 -11.32
CA LYS A 24 4.50 -14.02 -12.22
C LYS A 24 3.08 -14.59 -12.10
N ARG A 25 2.51 -15.00 -13.25
CA ARG A 25 1.36 -15.90 -13.27
C ARG A 25 1.68 -17.08 -12.37
N PHE A 26 0.73 -17.41 -11.51
CA PHE A 26 0.80 -18.55 -10.63
C PHE A 26 1.23 -19.78 -11.42
N ASN A 27 2.31 -20.43 -10.98
CA ASN A 27 2.62 -21.77 -11.46
C ASN A 27 1.62 -22.71 -10.77
N PHE A 28 0.71 -23.31 -11.53
CA PHE A 28 -0.34 -24.22 -11.03
C PHE A 28 0.23 -25.55 -10.48
N GLU A 29 1.50 -25.60 -10.07
CA GLU A 29 2.11 -26.83 -9.55
C GLU A 29 1.45 -27.35 -8.25
N PHE A 30 0.57 -26.57 -7.62
CA PHE A 30 -0.27 -27.05 -6.51
C PHE A 30 -1.44 -27.96 -6.95
N LEU A 31 -1.78 -27.99 -8.25
CA LEU A 31 -2.66 -29.02 -8.81
C LEU A 31 -1.96 -30.37 -8.96
N LYS A 32 -0.63 -30.45 -8.71
CA LYS A 32 0.05 -31.73 -8.50
C LYS A 32 -0.27 -32.21 -7.08
N LEU A 33 -1.49 -32.72 -6.91
CA LEU A 33 -1.97 -33.46 -5.73
C LEU A 33 -0.92 -34.51 -5.33
N GLY A 34 -0.31 -34.35 -4.16
CA GLY A 34 0.64 -35.36 -3.66
C GLY A 34 1.47 -35.02 -2.43
N LYS A 35 1.45 -33.78 -1.90
CA LYS A 35 2.19 -33.45 -0.68
C LYS A 35 1.29 -32.75 0.32
N SER A 36 1.37 -33.12 1.60
CA SER A 36 0.68 -32.41 2.68
C SER A 36 1.21 -30.97 2.69
N TYR A 37 0.34 -30.04 2.29
CA TYR A 37 0.70 -28.63 2.25
C TYR A 37 0.54 -28.06 3.67
N ASN A 38 1.63 -27.50 4.20
CA ASN A 38 1.63 -26.77 5.46
C ASN A 38 0.65 -25.58 5.36
N VAL A 39 -0.37 -25.55 6.22
CA VAL A 39 -1.46 -24.56 6.23
C VAL A 39 -0.93 -23.12 6.28
N HIS A 40 0.15 -22.88 7.02
CA HIS A 40 0.77 -21.55 7.10
C HIS A 40 1.33 -21.06 5.74
N HIS A 41 1.85 -21.96 4.91
CA HIS A 41 2.32 -21.61 3.56
C HIS A 41 1.17 -21.26 2.62
N LEU A 42 -0.01 -21.86 2.81
CA LEU A 42 -1.20 -21.53 2.03
C LEU A 42 -1.74 -20.14 2.39
N GLU A 43 -1.87 -19.84 3.69
CA GLU A 43 -2.32 -18.53 4.17
C GLU A 43 -1.39 -17.38 3.76
N GLN A 44 -0.07 -17.61 3.80
CA GLN A 44 0.92 -16.62 3.37
C GLN A 44 0.80 -16.33 1.87
N ARG A 45 0.66 -17.38 1.04
CA ARG A 45 0.49 -17.22 -0.41
C ARG A 45 -0.84 -16.56 -0.78
N GLN A 46 -1.91 -16.84 -0.03
CA GLN A 46 -3.19 -16.19 -0.24
C GLN A 46 -3.12 -14.69 0.08
N ARG A 47 -2.42 -14.32 1.17
CA ARG A 47 -2.13 -12.92 1.49
C ARG A 47 -1.31 -12.25 0.38
N GLU A 48 -0.22 -12.85 -0.07
CA GLU A 48 0.59 -12.31 -1.18
C GLU A 48 -0.25 -12.07 -2.44
N ARG A 49 -1.17 -12.99 -2.76
CA ARG A 49 -2.09 -12.85 -3.90
C ARG A 49 -3.06 -11.68 -3.73
N GLU A 50 -3.60 -11.49 -2.54
CA GLU A 50 -4.48 -10.35 -2.24
C GLU A 50 -3.76 -9.02 -2.52
N TYR A 51 -2.55 -8.84 -1.99
CA TYR A 51 -1.77 -7.62 -2.23
C TYR A 51 -1.33 -7.44 -3.69
N GLN A 52 -1.08 -8.52 -4.42
CA GLN A 52 -0.85 -8.46 -5.87
C GLN A 52 -2.09 -7.96 -6.62
N MET A 53 -3.28 -8.46 -6.25
CA MET A 53 -4.54 -8.02 -6.86
C MET A 53 -4.83 -6.55 -6.53
N ILE A 54 -4.53 -6.12 -5.31
CA ILE A 54 -4.63 -4.71 -4.89
C ILE A 54 -3.69 -3.84 -5.72
N GLU A 55 -2.42 -4.24 -5.92
CA GLU A 55 -1.51 -3.51 -6.80
C GLU A 55 -2.07 -3.38 -8.22
N GLN A 56 -2.61 -4.47 -8.78
CA GLN A 56 -3.15 -4.45 -10.14
C GLN A 56 -4.37 -3.55 -10.29
N ALA A 57 -5.26 -3.56 -9.32
CA ALA A 57 -6.41 -2.68 -9.30
C ALA A 57 -6.01 -1.21 -9.05
N CYS A 58 -5.09 -0.94 -8.13
CA CYS A 58 -4.70 0.42 -7.73
C CYS A 58 -3.76 1.11 -8.70
N ILE A 59 -2.73 0.43 -9.22
CA ILE A 59 -1.69 1.07 -10.04
C ILE A 59 -2.00 0.90 -11.53
N TYR A 60 -2.54 -0.24 -11.95
CA TYR A 60 -2.79 -0.55 -13.36
C TYR A 60 -4.26 -0.43 -13.79
N ASP A 61 -5.12 0.17 -12.95
CA ASP A 61 -6.55 0.39 -13.22
C ASP A 61 -7.34 -0.86 -13.64
N ARG A 62 -6.99 -2.03 -13.10
CA ARG A 62 -7.68 -3.29 -13.44
C ARG A 62 -9.02 -3.39 -12.71
N ARG A 63 -10.07 -2.80 -13.29
CA ARG A 63 -11.44 -2.81 -12.76
C ARG A 63 -12.02 -4.22 -12.58
N ASP A 64 -11.65 -5.16 -13.45
CA ASP A 64 -12.03 -6.57 -13.34
C ASP A 64 -11.49 -7.23 -12.06
N ILE A 65 -10.32 -6.78 -11.59
CA ILE A 65 -9.69 -7.26 -10.36
C ILE A 65 -10.24 -6.50 -9.15
N SER A 66 -10.48 -5.19 -9.28
CA SER A 66 -11.12 -4.40 -8.22
C SER A 66 -12.48 -5.00 -7.79
N ARG A 67 -13.29 -5.49 -8.74
CA ARG A 67 -14.56 -6.17 -8.45
C ARG A 67 -14.41 -7.48 -7.66
N GLN A 68 -13.24 -8.11 -7.70
CA GLN A 68 -12.93 -9.32 -6.93
C GLN A 68 -12.46 -9.01 -5.50
N LEU A 69 -12.32 -7.72 -5.15
CA LEU A 69 -11.88 -7.22 -3.84
C LEU A 69 -12.95 -6.34 -3.20
N PRO A 70 -14.17 -6.85 -2.93
CA PRO A 70 -15.29 -6.03 -2.45
C PRO A 70 -15.06 -5.39 -1.07
N HIS A 71 -14.18 -5.99 -0.25
CA HIS A 71 -13.78 -5.51 1.06
C HIS A 71 -12.63 -4.48 1.04
N ILE A 72 -12.02 -4.28 -0.13
CA ILE A 72 -10.97 -3.28 -0.34
C ILE A 72 -11.54 -2.10 -1.12
N ASN A 73 -11.60 -0.94 -0.48
CA ASN A 73 -11.82 0.31 -1.18
C ASN A 73 -10.57 0.65 -2.02
N ILE A 74 -10.77 0.70 -3.33
CA ILE A 74 -9.77 1.06 -4.33
C ILE A 74 -10.37 2.15 -5.20
N ARG A 75 -9.63 3.23 -5.48
CA ARG A 75 -10.00 4.27 -6.46
C ARG A 75 -11.45 4.76 -6.38
N THR A 76 -11.99 4.87 -5.17
CA THR A 76 -13.41 5.13 -4.94
C THR A 76 -13.59 6.55 -4.43
N THR A 77 -14.03 7.45 -5.32
CA THR A 77 -14.81 8.62 -4.95
C THR A 77 -16.00 8.79 -5.90
N PRO A 78 -17.23 8.96 -5.38
CA PRO A 78 -17.60 8.93 -3.96
C PRO A 78 -17.75 7.49 -3.46
N ALA A 79 -17.32 7.23 -2.22
CA ALA A 79 -17.66 5.99 -1.51
C ALA A 79 -18.71 6.30 -0.44
N ALA A 80 -19.61 5.36 -0.15
CA ALA A 80 -20.65 5.51 0.88
C ALA A 80 -20.12 5.57 2.33
N SER A 81 -18.80 5.46 2.54
CA SER A 81 -18.19 5.37 3.86
C SER A 81 -16.73 5.85 3.84
N SER A 82 -16.35 6.64 4.84
CA SER A 82 -14.98 7.10 5.11
C SER A 82 -14.24 6.12 6.04
N PRO A 83 -12.89 6.00 5.96
CA PRO A 83 -11.99 6.72 5.06
C PRO A 83 -11.99 6.17 3.64
N THR A 84 -12.00 7.08 2.68
CA THR A 84 -11.73 6.74 1.27
C THR A 84 -10.24 6.83 0.96
N PRO A 85 -9.73 6.03 -0.01
CA PRO A 85 -8.36 6.17 -0.47
C PRO A 85 -8.00 7.59 -0.90
N ASN A 86 -8.94 8.30 -1.54
CA ASN A 86 -8.73 9.66 -2.01
C ASN A 86 -8.67 10.66 -0.85
N GLU A 87 -9.51 10.53 0.17
CA GLU A 87 -9.44 11.35 1.40
C GLU A 87 -8.06 11.24 2.05
N ILE A 88 -7.58 10.01 2.26
CA ILE A 88 -6.26 9.78 2.85
C ILE A 88 -5.16 10.37 1.96
N ALA A 89 -5.20 10.12 0.65
CA ALA A 89 -4.19 10.60 -0.28
C ALA A 89 -4.13 12.13 -0.35
N ILE A 90 -5.27 12.82 -0.32
CA ILE A 90 -5.35 14.28 -0.28
C ILE A 90 -4.74 14.82 1.03
N LEU A 91 -5.06 14.22 2.17
CA LEU A 91 -4.46 14.60 3.45
C LEU A 91 -2.93 14.46 3.42
N VAL A 92 -2.43 13.33 2.91
CA VAL A 92 -0.99 13.10 2.73
C VAL A 92 -0.36 14.16 1.81
N LEU A 93 -0.96 14.46 0.66
CA LEU A 93 -0.42 15.47 -0.26
C LEU A 93 -0.41 16.87 0.35
N SER A 94 -1.48 17.24 1.06
CA SER A 94 -1.59 18.56 1.69
C SER A 94 -0.45 18.82 2.67
N GLN A 95 0.02 17.77 3.35
CA GLN A 95 1.12 17.84 4.31
C GLN A 95 2.50 17.79 3.65
N LEU A 96 2.64 17.16 2.47
CA LEU A 96 3.89 17.12 1.72
C LEU A 96 4.29 18.47 1.10
N GLY A 97 3.34 19.40 0.92
CA GLY A 97 3.60 20.77 0.42
C GLY A 97 4.18 20.86 -1.01
N SER A 98 4.18 19.76 -1.78
CA SER A 98 4.83 19.69 -3.09
C SER A 98 3.87 20.06 -4.22
N ARG A 99 4.11 21.19 -4.90
CA ARG A 99 3.38 21.61 -6.12
C ARG A 99 3.56 20.65 -7.32
N SER A 100 4.47 19.69 -7.21
CA SER A 100 4.78 18.71 -8.27
C SER A 100 4.11 17.36 -8.05
N ALA A 101 3.40 17.18 -6.93
CA ALA A 101 2.66 15.96 -6.61
C ALA A 101 1.17 16.19 -6.81
N TYR A 102 0.48 15.19 -7.37
CA TYR A 102 -0.97 15.22 -7.56
C TYR A 102 -1.59 13.87 -7.20
N CYS A 103 -2.87 13.90 -6.83
CA CYS A 103 -3.66 12.72 -6.50
C CYS A 103 -4.79 12.60 -7.51
N GLU A 104 -4.95 11.39 -8.05
CA GLU A 104 -6.09 11.00 -8.86
C GLU A 104 -6.64 9.69 -8.28
N GLU A 105 -7.86 9.75 -7.73
CA GLU A 105 -8.54 8.59 -7.13
C GLU A 105 -7.69 7.79 -6.12
N GLY A 106 -6.95 8.49 -5.25
CA GLY A 106 -6.06 7.84 -4.27
C GLY A 106 -4.71 7.35 -4.82
N VAL A 107 -4.41 7.59 -6.11
CA VAL A 107 -3.09 7.37 -6.72
C VAL A 107 -2.29 8.67 -6.65
N LEU A 108 -1.16 8.61 -5.95
CA LEU A 108 -0.19 9.68 -5.76
C LEU A 108 0.89 9.60 -6.84
N SER A 109 0.97 10.63 -7.67
CA SER A 109 1.97 10.75 -8.74
C SER A 109 2.82 12.01 -8.57
N ILE A 110 4.11 11.91 -8.85
CA ILE A 110 5.05 13.04 -8.72
C ILE A 110 5.71 13.30 -10.07
N LYS A 111 5.59 14.53 -10.56
CA LYS A 111 6.15 14.95 -11.85
C LYS A 111 7.67 14.72 -11.87
N GLY A 112 8.15 13.95 -12.85
CA GLY A 112 9.57 13.66 -13.05
C GLY A 112 10.11 12.46 -12.27
N SER A 113 9.32 11.86 -11.37
CA SER A 113 9.64 10.63 -10.64
C SER A 113 9.14 9.39 -11.41
N THR A 114 9.76 8.24 -11.18
CA THR A 114 9.21 6.96 -11.68
C THR A 114 8.34 6.26 -10.64
N LEU A 115 8.27 6.80 -9.43
CA LEU A 115 7.45 6.31 -8.34
C LEU A 115 5.97 6.51 -8.67
N GLN A 116 5.20 5.44 -8.53
CA GLN A 116 3.76 5.46 -8.39
C GLN A 116 3.44 4.95 -6.99
N ALA A 117 2.69 5.75 -6.24
CA ALA A 117 2.15 5.35 -4.94
C ALA A 117 0.63 5.34 -5.03
N ALA A 118 -0.03 4.40 -4.36
CA ALA A 118 -1.49 4.38 -4.27
C ALA A 118 -1.92 3.99 -2.87
N ILE A 119 -3.02 4.57 -2.42
CA ILE A 119 -3.71 4.18 -1.20
C ILE A 119 -4.83 3.20 -1.56
N ALA A 120 -4.98 2.16 -0.76
CA ALA A 120 -6.20 1.36 -0.68
C ALA A 120 -6.59 1.21 0.79
N VAL A 121 -7.86 0.91 1.05
CA VAL A 121 -8.36 0.75 2.42
C VAL A 121 -9.11 -0.57 2.54
N ASN A 122 -8.63 -1.44 3.43
CA ASN A 122 -9.35 -2.64 3.82
C ASN A 122 -10.23 -2.30 5.03
N LYS A 123 -11.55 -2.31 4.83
CA LYS A 123 -12.50 -1.93 5.89
C LYS A 123 -12.60 -2.99 6.97
N ASP A 124 -12.69 -4.25 6.55
CA ASP A 124 -12.90 -5.38 7.45
C ASP A 124 -11.74 -5.54 8.42
N LYS A 125 -10.52 -5.29 7.94
CA LYS A 125 -9.29 -5.41 8.75
C LYS A 125 -8.84 -4.09 9.39
N GLN A 126 -9.55 -2.98 9.14
CA GLN A 126 -9.13 -1.62 9.50
C GLN A 126 -7.66 -1.39 9.12
N GLU A 127 -7.35 -1.50 7.84
CA GLU A 127 -5.97 -1.44 7.34
C GLU A 127 -5.87 -0.47 6.16
N ILE A 128 -4.91 0.45 6.26
CA ILE A 128 -4.52 1.34 5.16
C ILE A 128 -3.35 0.68 4.43
N ILE A 129 -3.49 0.52 3.12
CA ILE A 129 -2.52 -0.18 2.28
C ILE A 129 -1.84 0.85 1.38
N LEU A 130 -0.55 1.05 1.59
CA LEU A 130 0.31 1.87 0.73
C LEU A 130 0.96 0.98 -0.32
N VAL A 131 0.48 1.06 -1.56
CA VAL A 131 1.04 0.34 -2.71
C VAL A 131 2.12 1.19 -3.36
N LEU A 132 3.31 0.64 -3.55
CA LEU A 132 4.44 1.29 -4.19
C LEU A 132 4.92 0.47 -5.39
N ASN A 133 5.03 1.12 -6.55
CA ASN A 133 5.71 0.55 -7.71
C ASN A 133 6.52 1.64 -8.43
N ARG A 134 7.51 1.23 -9.22
CA ARG A 134 8.25 2.13 -10.11
C ARG A 134 7.93 1.82 -11.56
N ASN A 135 7.25 2.74 -12.23
CA ASN A 135 6.95 2.62 -13.64
C ASN A 135 8.14 3.05 -14.49
N LYS A 136 9.00 2.08 -14.84
CA LYS A 136 10.18 2.32 -15.70
C LYS A 136 9.82 2.75 -17.14
N LYS A 137 8.58 2.52 -17.60
CA LYS A 137 8.11 2.92 -18.94
C LYS A 137 7.63 4.37 -19.01
N ALA A 138 7.20 4.95 -17.89
CA ALA A 138 6.81 6.37 -17.82
C ALA A 138 8.00 7.32 -18.06
N ALA A 139 9.22 6.80 -17.97
CA ALA A 139 10.44 7.55 -18.20
C ALA A 139 10.93 7.28 -19.63
N GLY A 140 10.62 8.20 -20.56
CA GLY A 140 11.02 8.08 -21.98
C GLY A 140 12.54 7.88 -22.16
N LEU A 141 13.00 7.52 -23.37
CA LEU A 141 14.40 7.11 -23.66
C LEU A 141 15.50 7.98 -23.03
N LYS A 142 15.26 9.30 -22.87
CA LYS A 142 16.18 10.23 -22.17
C LYS A 142 16.41 9.90 -20.68
N SER A 143 15.62 9.02 -20.09
CA SER A 143 15.67 8.64 -18.67
C SER A 143 16.68 7.54 -18.34
N TRP A 144 17.20 6.83 -19.34
CA TRP A 144 18.15 5.75 -19.09
C TRP A 144 19.50 6.27 -18.57
N LEU A 145 19.87 7.50 -18.93
CA LEU A 145 21.12 8.17 -18.52
C LEU A 145 21.12 8.68 -17.07
N ASN A 146 19.95 8.98 -16.48
CA ASN A 146 19.83 9.55 -15.12
C ASN A 146 19.27 8.56 -14.08
N LYS A 147 19.52 7.26 -14.25
CA LYS A 147 18.96 6.21 -13.38
C LYS A 147 19.33 6.35 -11.90
N ALA A 148 20.57 6.73 -11.60
CA ALA A 148 21.05 6.80 -10.22
C ALA A 148 20.38 7.94 -9.43
N THR A 149 20.33 9.14 -10.00
CA THR A 149 19.72 10.33 -9.39
C THR A 149 18.20 10.19 -9.24
N LYS A 150 17.51 9.63 -10.24
CA LYS A 150 16.08 9.33 -10.14
C LYS A 150 15.76 8.26 -9.08
N SER A 151 16.63 7.25 -8.95
CA SER A 151 16.44 6.25 -7.90
C SER A 151 16.55 6.88 -6.51
N GLN A 152 17.42 7.88 -6.30
CA GLN A 152 17.50 8.55 -5.00
C GLN A 152 16.26 9.41 -4.71
N SER A 153 15.74 10.14 -5.72
CA SER A 153 14.51 10.93 -5.55
C SER A 153 13.30 10.04 -5.26
N ASP A 154 13.17 8.89 -5.93
CA ASP A 154 12.05 7.97 -5.70
C ASP A 154 12.05 7.41 -4.27
N TYR A 155 13.22 7.15 -3.70
CA TYR A 155 13.35 6.72 -2.30
C TYR A 155 12.91 7.81 -1.34
N LEU A 156 13.37 9.05 -1.56
CA LEU A 156 12.99 10.21 -0.74
C LEU A 156 11.48 10.49 -0.81
N TYR A 157 10.90 10.45 -2.00
CA TYR A 157 9.47 10.65 -2.17
C TYR A 157 8.65 9.55 -1.48
N ALA A 158 9.05 8.29 -1.66
CA ALA A 158 8.35 7.18 -1.03
C ALA A 158 8.46 7.23 0.51
N SER A 159 9.62 7.61 1.06
CA SER A 159 9.76 7.80 2.51
C SER A 159 8.93 8.95 3.04
N ASN A 160 8.89 10.08 2.34
CA ASN A 160 8.10 11.22 2.78
C ASN A 160 6.59 10.88 2.75
N ILE A 161 6.12 10.23 1.68
CA ILE A 161 4.73 9.76 1.58
C ILE A 161 4.39 8.83 2.75
N SER A 162 5.27 7.87 3.09
CA SER A 162 4.96 6.93 4.18
C SER A 162 5.01 7.58 5.56
N GLN A 163 5.90 8.54 5.79
CA GLN A 163 5.97 9.28 7.04
C GLN A 163 4.73 10.16 7.25
N GLU A 164 4.32 10.90 6.22
CA GLU A 164 3.08 11.69 6.29
C GLU A 164 1.85 10.78 6.42
N LEU A 165 1.83 9.62 5.75
CA LEU A 165 0.76 8.64 5.94
C LEU A 165 0.64 8.16 7.40
N VAL A 166 1.77 7.92 8.08
CA VAL A 166 1.78 7.56 9.51
C VAL A 166 1.20 8.70 10.36
N LYS A 167 1.56 9.95 10.09
CA LYS A 167 1.02 11.11 10.82
C LYS A 167 -0.48 11.29 10.58
N VAL A 168 -0.93 11.19 9.34
CA VAL A 168 -2.35 11.23 8.95
C VAL A 168 -3.11 10.12 9.67
N ARG A 169 -2.60 8.88 9.62
CA ARG A 169 -3.19 7.75 10.35
C ARG A 169 -3.27 8.05 11.84
N ASN A 170 -2.18 8.48 12.48
CA ASN A 170 -2.16 8.72 13.92
C ASN A 170 -3.14 9.82 14.34
N THR A 171 -3.35 10.83 13.48
CA THR A 171 -4.21 11.99 13.78
C THR A 171 -5.69 11.69 13.53
N TYR A 172 -6.01 11.04 12.41
CA TYR A 172 -7.39 10.92 11.93
C TYR A 172 -7.93 9.48 11.92
N PHE A 173 -7.05 8.47 11.85
CA PHE A 173 -7.40 7.07 11.64
C PHE A 173 -6.62 6.14 12.59
N SER A 174 -6.53 6.51 13.87
CA SER A 174 -5.61 5.90 14.84
C SER A 174 -5.86 4.41 15.11
N ASN A 175 -7.05 3.91 14.76
CA ASN A 175 -7.41 2.50 14.82
C ASN A 175 -6.96 1.67 13.62
N TYR A 176 -6.45 2.30 12.55
CA TYR A 176 -6.03 1.59 11.34
C TYR A 176 -4.57 1.15 11.40
N ALA A 177 -4.29 -0.09 10.98
CA ALA A 177 -2.94 -0.57 10.68
C ALA A 177 -2.43 0.00 9.34
N ILE A 178 -1.11 -0.03 9.12
CA ILE A 178 -0.52 0.34 7.82
C ILE A 178 0.25 -0.86 7.25
N THR A 179 -0.10 -1.26 6.03
CA THR A 179 0.68 -2.23 5.26
C THR A 179 1.27 -1.58 4.01
N ILE A 180 2.59 -1.63 3.91
CA ILE A 180 3.32 -1.17 2.71
C ILE A 180 3.50 -2.37 1.79
N THR A 181 3.09 -2.26 0.53
CA THR A 181 3.20 -3.36 -0.43
C THR A 181 3.72 -2.92 -1.78
N GLY A 182 4.19 -3.89 -2.56
CA GLY A 182 4.62 -3.72 -3.93
C GLY A 182 5.29 -5.00 -4.45
N GLU A 183 5.58 -5.01 -5.75
CA GLU A 183 6.25 -6.13 -6.39
C GLU A 183 7.63 -6.41 -5.76
N HIS A 184 8.03 -7.68 -5.67
CA HIS A 184 9.28 -8.13 -5.05
C HIS A 184 10.55 -7.47 -5.63
N LYS A 185 10.51 -7.08 -6.92
CA LYS A 185 11.59 -6.30 -7.56
C LYS A 185 11.86 -4.95 -6.85
N GLU A 186 10.86 -4.44 -6.12
CA GLU A 186 10.87 -3.19 -5.36
C GLU A 186 11.17 -3.42 -3.86
N SER A 187 11.54 -4.63 -3.44
CA SER A 187 11.80 -4.99 -2.04
C SER A 187 12.76 -4.03 -1.31
N LYS A 188 13.84 -3.57 -1.97
CA LYS A 188 14.76 -2.58 -1.37
C LYS A 188 14.09 -1.24 -1.07
N LEU A 189 13.22 -0.77 -1.96
CA LEU A 189 12.45 0.46 -1.76
C LEU A 189 11.46 0.25 -0.63
N ILE A 190 10.70 -0.84 -0.67
CA ILE A 190 9.69 -1.18 0.34
C ILE A 190 10.30 -1.27 1.75
N ASN A 191 11.45 -1.94 1.91
CA ASN A 191 12.14 -2.03 3.19
C ASN A 191 12.65 -0.67 3.70
N TYR A 192 13.17 0.16 2.79
CA TYR A 192 13.60 1.52 3.14
C TYR A 192 12.41 2.37 3.62
N VAL A 193 11.28 2.29 2.92
CA VAL A 193 10.05 3.01 3.27
C VAL A 193 9.48 2.52 4.59
N LEU A 194 9.46 1.20 4.84
CA LEU A 194 9.04 0.62 6.11
C LEU A 194 9.87 1.15 7.28
N THR A 195 11.18 1.19 7.10
CA THR A 195 12.11 1.69 8.12
C THR A 195 11.83 3.18 8.41
N SER A 196 11.59 3.96 7.37
CA SER A 196 11.28 5.40 7.47
C SER A 196 9.92 5.65 8.14
N ALA A 197 8.90 4.84 7.85
CA ALA A 197 7.58 4.93 8.46
C ALA A 197 7.63 4.60 9.96
N LYS A 198 8.35 3.53 10.34
CA LYS A 198 8.51 3.14 11.75
C LYS A 198 9.19 4.22 12.60
N LYS A 199 10.13 4.99 12.03
CA LYS A 199 10.81 6.08 12.74
C LYS A 199 9.87 7.19 13.23
N VAL A 200 8.75 7.41 12.54
CA VAL A 200 7.79 8.49 12.87
C VAL A 200 6.63 7.97 13.72
N ASN A 201 6.52 6.64 13.87
CA ASN A 201 5.49 6.00 14.68
C ASN A 201 5.85 5.90 16.18
N GLY A 202 7.07 6.31 16.54
CA GLY A 202 7.61 6.28 17.90
C GLY A 202 7.89 7.68 18.43
#